data_AF-A0A8B6D730-F1
#
_entry.id   AF-A0A8B6D730-F1
#
_cell.length_a   1.000
_cell.length_b   1.000
_cell.length_c   1.000
_cell.angle_alpha   90.00
_cell.angle_beta   90.00
_cell.angle_gamma   90.00
#
_symmetry.space_group_name_H-M   'P 1'
#
loop_
_entity.id
_entity.type
_entity.pdbx_description
1 polymer ?
#
loop_
_entity_poly.entity_id
_entity_poly.type
_entity_poly.pdbx_seq_one_letter_code
_entity_poly.pdbx_strand_id
1 'polypeptide(L)'
;MVNHETTQKNIQGGVSSEEAPSDKFMYSNVAEKRFCPLSALKELIAKTDPNAKSLFNRIVKDLDVSSGASVWYTTQALAKRTYSGLMSDICKNAKCSKVYTAHCLRATAIQCMNDAGHELRHIMYMTGHRNESSIRSYNRHCSVGQKKITKSYLVENCNW
;
A
#
# COMPACT_ATOMS: atom_id res chain seq x y z
N MET A 1 11.64 -20.44 53.81
CA MET A 1 11.90 -19.02 54.11
C MET A 1 11.56 -18.23 52.86
N VAL A 2 10.49 -17.43 53.01
CA VAL A 2 10.09 -16.23 52.26
C VAL A 2 9.86 -16.33 50.74
N ASN A 3 8.57 -16.41 50.40
CA ASN A 3 7.95 -15.94 49.16
C ASN A 3 8.22 -14.44 48.96
N HIS A 4 8.40 -14.01 47.72
CA HIS A 4 7.94 -12.68 47.32
C HIS A 4 7.22 -12.78 45.98
N GLU A 5 5.93 -13.10 46.05
CA GLU A 5 4.98 -12.63 45.05
C GLU A 5 4.88 -11.10 45.16
N THR A 6 4.80 -10.40 44.04
CA THR A 6 3.91 -9.24 43.98
C THR A 6 3.17 -9.27 42.66
N THR A 7 1.89 -9.61 42.77
CA THR A 7 0.89 -9.71 41.72
C THR A 7 0.28 -8.33 41.48
N GLN A 8 0.33 -7.83 40.23
CA GLN A 8 -0.66 -6.96 39.54
C GLN A 8 -1.06 -5.62 40.21
N LYS A 9 -1.63 -4.59 39.58
CA LYS A 9 -2.05 -4.15 38.22
C LYS A 9 -2.32 -2.65 38.41
N ASN A 10 -2.14 -1.82 37.38
CA ASN A 10 -2.98 -0.63 37.20
C ASN A 10 -2.94 -0.20 35.74
N ILE A 11 -3.86 -0.77 34.95
CA ILE A 11 -4.30 -0.15 33.70
C ILE A 11 -5.78 0.12 33.91
N GLN A 12 -6.07 1.28 34.53
CA GLN A 12 -7.39 1.84 34.58
C GLN A 12 -7.45 2.92 33.51
N GLY A 13 -8.22 2.64 32.44
CA GLY A 13 -8.38 3.54 31.32
C GLY A 13 -9.18 2.89 30.21
N GLY A 14 -10.42 2.49 30.52
CA GLY A 14 -11.37 2.05 29.52
C GLY A 14 -11.78 3.22 28.63
N VAL A 15 -11.20 3.25 27.44
CA VAL A 15 -11.95 3.61 26.23
C VAL A 15 -12.08 2.29 25.47
N SER A 16 -13.30 1.90 25.13
CA SER A 16 -13.52 0.83 24.15
C SER A 16 -13.05 1.33 22.80
N SER A 17 -11.75 1.41 22.59
CA SER A 17 -11.22 1.40 21.23
C SER A 17 -11.56 0.02 20.71
N GLU A 18 -12.42 -0.05 19.71
CA GLU A 18 -12.35 -1.12 18.72
C GLU A 18 -10.91 -1.11 18.24
N GLU A 19 -10.06 -1.91 18.88
CA GLU A 19 -8.64 -1.94 18.57
C GLU A 19 -8.56 -2.57 17.19
N ALA A 20 -8.45 -1.71 16.17
CA ALA A 20 -8.37 -2.15 14.80
C ALA A 20 -7.23 -3.17 14.72
N PRO A 21 -7.46 -4.33 14.08
CA PRO A 21 -6.41 -5.35 13.99
C PRO A 21 -5.13 -4.70 13.45
N SER A 22 -3.99 -5.09 14.02
CA SER A 22 -2.68 -4.56 13.59
C SER A 22 -2.32 -4.92 12.14
N ASP A 23 -3.17 -5.71 11.49
CA ASP A 23 -3.05 -6.16 10.12
C ASP A 23 -3.52 -5.11 9.11
N LYS A 24 -2.78 -5.02 8.00
CA LYS A 24 -3.12 -4.14 6.88
C LYS A 24 -4.10 -4.85 5.98
N PHE A 25 -5.33 -4.35 5.91
CA PHE A 25 -6.36 -4.88 5.02
C PHE A 25 -6.36 -4.18 3.66
N MET A 26 -6.77 -4.94 2.64
CA MET A 26 -7.06 -4.40 1.32
C MET A 26 -8.56 -4.19 1.17
N TYR A 27 -8.97 -2.94 0.95
CA TYR A 27 -10.38 -2.56 0.87
C TYR A 27 -10.89 -2.60 -0.58
N SER A 28 -12.18 -2.89 -0.74
CA SER A 28 -12.84 -2.72 -2.04
C SER A 28 -13.04 -1.23 -2.33
N ASN A 29 -12.86 -0.85 -3.59
CA ASN A 29 -13.31 0.44 -4.09
C ASN A 29 -14.50 0.16 -5.01
N VAL A 30 -15.71 0.31 -4.47
CA VAL A 30 -16.96 -0.03 -5.18
C VAL A 30 -17.26 0.98 -6.28
N ALA A 31 -16.78 2.22 -6.14
CA ALA A 31 -17.00 3.29 -7.13
C ALA A 31 -16.23 3.04 -8.45
N GLU A 32 -15.07 2.37 -8.38
CA GLU A 32 -14.21 2.15 -9.55
C GLU A 32 -13.73 0.69 -9.63
N LYS A 33 -14.62 -0.21 -10.04
CA LYS A 33 -14.34 -1.66 -10.15
C LYS A 33 -13.06 -1.97 -10.93
N ARG A 34 -12.78 -1.21 -12.00
CA ARG A 34 -11.58 -1.38 -12.86
C ARG A 34 -10.26 -1.11 -12.13
N PHE A 35 -10.26 -0.22 -11.13
CA PHE A 35 -9.08 0.15 -10.36
C PHE A 35 -9.12 -0.40 -8.93
N CYS A 36 -10.09 -1.28 -8.64
CA CYS A 36 -10.24 -1.88 -7.33
C CYS A 36 -9.18 -2.98 -7.12
N PRO A 37 -8.26 -2.81 -6.16
CA PRO A 37 -7.18 -3.78 -5.94
C PRO A 37 -7.73 -5.13 -5.45
N LEU A 38 -8.85 -5.13 -4.71
CA LEU A 38 -9.53 -6.37 -4.29
C LEU A 38 -10.13 -7.15 -5.47
N SER A 39 -10.70 -6.47 -6.45
CA SER A 39 -11.22 -7.13 -7.66
C SER A 39 -10.08 -7.75 -8.46
N ALA A 40 -8.98 -7.00 -8.64
CA ALA A 40 -7.79 -7.49 -9.35
C ALA A 40 -7.15 -8.70 -8.63
N LEU A 41 -7.05 -8.70 -7.30
CA LEU A 41 -6.51 -9.83 -6.55
C LEU A 41 -7.41 -11.07 -6.66
N LYS A 42 -8.73 -10.90 -6.57
CA LYS A 42 -9.68 -12.01 -6.74
C LYS A 42 -9.56 -12.63 -8.13
N GLU A 43 -9.43 -11.80 -9.17
CA GLU A 43 -9.23 -12.26 -10.53
C GLU A 43 -7.89 -13.01 -10.69
N LEU A 44 -6.79 -12.48 -10.13
CA LEU A 44 -5.50 -13.16 -10.12
C LEU A 44 -5.60 -14.56 -9.51
N ILE A 45 -6.25 -14.70 -8.35
CA ILE A 45 -6.45 -15.98 -7.68
C ILE A 45 -7.33 -16.91 -8.53
N ALA A 46 -8.45 -16.41 -9.06
CA ALA A 46 -9.36 -17.20 -9.87
C ALA A 46 -8.73 -17.71 -11.18
N LYS A 47 -7.76 -16.97 -11.74
CA LYS A 47 -7.01 -17.33 -12.94
C LYS A 47 -5.71 -18.09 -12.63
N THR A 48 -5.41 -18.39 -11.37
CA THR A 48 -4.23 -19.15 -10.98
C THR A 48 -4.59 -20.62 -10.77
N ASP A 49 -3.70 -21.53 -11.15
CA ASP A 49 -3.85 -22.96 -10.86
C ASP A 49 -4.17 -23.20 -9.37
N PRO A 50 -5.24 -23.94 -9.01
CA PRO A 50 -5.63 -24.17 -7.62
C PRO A 50 -4.54 -24.84 -6.77
N ASN A 51 -3.58 -25.52 -7.38
CA ASN A 51 -2.48 -26.19 -6.69
C ASN A 51 -1.27 -25.26 -6.46
N ALA A 52 -1.32 -24.02 -6.94
CA ALA A 52 -0.23 -23.07 -6.76
C ALA A 52 -0.05 -22.71 -5.28
N LYS A 53 1.20 -22.74 -4.81
CA LYS A 53 1.56 -22.42 -3.42
C LYS A 53 2.06 -20.98 -3.22
N SER A 54 2.22 -20.25 -4.32
CA SER A 54 2.69 -18.87 -4.33
C SER A 54 1.63 -17.96 -4.92
N LEU A 55 1.58 -16.70 -4.47
CA LEU A 55 0.60 -15.73 -4.99
C LEU A 55 0.91 -15.30 -6.44
N PHE A 56 2.19 -15.17 -6.77
CA PHE A 56 2.64 -14.76 -8.10
C PHE A 56 3.39 -15.90 -8.79
N ASN A 57 2.80 -16.39 -9.88
CA ASN A 57 3.31 -17.52 -10.65
C ASN A 57 3.57 -17.14 -12.11
N ARG A 58 4.30 -18.00 -12.82
CA ARG A 58 4.56 -17.83 -14.25
C ARG A 58 3.26 -17.98 -15.04
N ILE A 59 3.14 -17.17 -16.08
CA ILE A 59 2.07 -17.31 -17.07
C ILE A 59 2.21 -18.64 -17.82
N VAL A 60 1.08 -19.24 -18.20
CA VAL A 60 1.04 -20.38 -19.11
C VAL A 60 1.66 -19.98 -20.45
N LYS A 61 2.49 -20.86 -21.03
CA LYS A 61 3.10 -20.61 -22.34
C LYS A 61 2.00 -20.54 -23.41
N ASP A 62 2.17 -19.61 -24.34
CA ASP A 62 1.27 -19.43 -25.49
C ASP A 62 -0.20 -19.19 -25.09
N LEU A 63 -0.40 -18.57 -23.91
CA LEU A 63 -1.73 -18.20 -23.42
C LEU A 63 -2.41 -17.21 -24.38
N ASP A 64 -3.52 -17.63 -24.98
CA ASP A 64 -4.47 -16.71 -25.63
C ASP A 64 -5.59 -16.33 -24.65
N VAL A 65 -5.50 -15.12 -24.11
CA VAL A 65 -6.52 -14.58 -23.19
C VAL A 65 -7.89 -14.45 -23.88
N SER A 66 -7.91 -14.25 -25.20
CA SER A 66 -9.13 -14.06 -26.00
C SER A 66 -9.95 -15.34 -26.14
N SER A 67 -9.30 -16.50 -25.98
CA SER A 67 -9.93 -17.82 -26.04
C SER A 67 -10.86 -18.13 -24.85
N GLY A 68 -10.87 -17.27 -23.82
CA GLY A 68 -11.65 -17.49 -22.61
C GLY A 68 -11.01 -18.49 -21.63
N ALA A 69 -9.69 -18.68 -21.71
CA ALA A 69 -8.94 -19.59 -20.86
C ALA A 69 -9.28 -19.43 -19.36
N SER A 70 -9.56 -20.56 -18.70
CA SER A 70 -9.90 -20.62 -17.29
C SER A 70 -8.69 -20.37 -16.39
N VAL A 71 -7.50 -20.82 -16.79
CA VAL A 71 -6.24 -20.69 -16.04
C VAL A 71 -5.21 -19.92 -16.87
N TRP A 72 -4.62 -18.89 -16.27
CA TRP A 72 -3.58 -18.05 -16.88
C TRP A 72 -2.22 -18.25 -16.22
N TYR A 73 -2.19 -18.59 -14.93
CA TYR A 73 -0.96 -18.73 -14.16
C TYR A 73 -0.76 -20.16 -13.69
N THR A 74 0.46 -20.67 -13.91
CA THR A 74 0.90 -22.02 -13.55
C THR A 74 1.11 -22.17 -12.03
N THR A 75 1.51 -23.36 -11.58
CA THR A 75 1.94 -23.61 -10.19
C THR A 75 3.39 -23.15 -9.90
N GLN A 76 4.13 -22.69 -10.92
CA GLN A 76 5.53 -22.31 -10.78
C GLN A 76 5.67 -20.85 -10.33
N ALA A 77 6.24 -20.63 -9.15
CA ALA A 77 6.47 -19.29 -8.61
C ALA A 77 7.37 -18.43 -9.52
N LEU A 78 7.13 -17.11 -9.51
CA LEU A 78 8.04 -16.14 -10.12
C LEU A 78 9.37 -16.08 -9.35
N ALA A 79 10.47 -15.94 -10.07
CA ALA A 79 11.78 -15.76 -9.46
C ALA A 79 11.88 -14.38 -8.80
N LYS A 80 12.60 -14.28 -7.67
CA LYS A 80 12.77 -13.01 -6.93
C LYS A 80 13.27 -11.85 -7.82
N ARG A 81 14.15 -12.14 -8.78
CA ARG A 81 14.69 -11.14 -9.72
C ARG A 81 13.63 -10.51 -10.63
N THR A 82 12.53 -11.22 -10.89
CA THR A 82 11.46 -10.75 -11.77
C THR A 82 10.73 -9.54 -11.18
N TYR A 83 10.57 -9.47 -9.86
CA TYR A 83 9.86 -8.36 -9.21
C TYR A 83 10.54 -7.00 -9.42
N SER A 84 11.87 -6.96 -9.46
CA SER A 84 12.63 -5.71 -9.67
C SER A 84 12.38 -5.11 -11.07
N GLY A 85 12.22 -5.96 -12.09
CA GLY A 85 11.97 -5.55 -13.48
C GLY A 85 10.49 -5.34 -13.81
N LEU A 86 9.59 -5.97 -13.05
CA LEU A 86 8.17 -6.06 -13.38
C LEU A 86 7.52 -4.71 -13.73
N MET A 87 7.73 -3.68 -12.90
CA MET A 87 7.14 -2.36 -13.18
C MET A 87 7.71 -1.71 -14.44
N SER A 88 9.02 -1.87 -14.66
CA SER A 88 9.70 -1.36 -15.85
C SER A 88 9.13 -2.01 -17.11
N ASP A 89 8.94 -3.33 -17.06
CA ASP A 89 8.39 -4.10 -18.18
C ASP A 89 6.93 -3.73 -18.46
N ILE A 90 6.11 -3.55 -17.42
CA ILE A 90 4.73 -3.05 -17.56
C ILE A 90 4.73 -1.67 -18.25
N CYS A 91 5.57 -0.74 -17.80
CA CYS A 91 5.63 0.61 -18.36
C CYS A 91 6.05 0.60 -19.84
N LYS A 92 7.04 -0.21 -20.20
CA LYS A 92 7.50 -0.36 -21.59
C LYS A 92 6.41 -0.96 -22.47
N ASN A 93 5.77 -2.03 -22.02
CA ASN A 93 4.70 -2.70 -22.76
C ASN A 93 3.45 -1.82 -22.92
N ALA A 94 3.14 -1.02 -21.91
CA ALA A 94 2.06 -0.03 -21.95
C ALA A 94 2.44 1.26 -22.72
N LYS A 95 3.68 1.37 -23.22
CA LYS A 95 4.21 2.55 -23.93
C LYS A 95 4.05 3.85 -23.12
N CYS A 96 4.29 3.78 -21.81
CA CYS A 96 4.28 4.95 -20.95
C CYS A 96 5.38 5.93 -21.39
N SER A 97 5.13 7.24 -21.23
CA SER A 97 6.11 8.29 -21.55
C SER A 97 7.38 8.24 -20.71
N LYS A 98 7.31 7.60 -19.54
CA LYS A 98 8.42 7.36 -18.62
C LYS A 98 8.35 5.94 -18.09
N VAL A 99 9.51 5.38 -17.75
CA VAL A 99 9.62 4.09 -17.09
C VAL A 99 9.59 4.31 -15.59
N TYR A 100 8.57 3.77 -14.92
CA TYR A 100 8.44 3.83 -13.47
C TYR A 100 9.02 2.58 -12.81
N THR A 101 9.37 2.70 -11.53
CA THR A 101 9.84 1.59 -10.71
C THR A 101 8.91 1.38 -9.51
N ALA A 102 9.09 0.27 -8.79
CA ALA A 102 8.39 0.04 -7.53
C ALA A 102 8.65 1.17 -6.50
N HIS A 103 9.84 1.78 -6.53
CA HIS A 103 10.16 2.93 -5.69
C HIS A 103 9.34 4.17 -6.07
N CYS A 104 9.10 4.40 -7.37
CA CYS A 104 8.22 5.48 -7.82
C CYS A 104 6.80 5.32 -7.28
N LEU A 105 6.22 4.11 -7.34
CA LEU A 105 4.90 3.84 -6.76
C LEU A 105 4.85 4.17 -5.27
N ARG A 106 5.87 3.71 -4.53
CA ARG A 106 5.97 3.95 -3.08
C ARG A 106 6.04 5.44 -2.79
N ALA A 107 6.87 6.19 -3.52
CA ALA A 107 6.98 7.63 -3.39
C ALA A 107 5.64 8.33 -3.66
N THR A 108 4.95 7.94 -4.73
CA THR A 108 3.62 8.49 -5.08
C THR A 108 2.59 8.21 -4.01
N ALA A 109 2.50 6.98 -3.49
CA ALA A 109 1.55 6.65 -2.42
C ALA A 109 1.79 7.46 -1.14
N ILE A 110 3.06 7.68 -0.77
CA ILE A 110 3.45 8.51 0.37
C ILE A 110 3.02 9.96 0.16
N GLN A 111 3.33 10.53 -1.01
CA GLN A 111 2.96 11.90 -1.34
C GLN A 111 1.44 12.07 -1.36
N CYS A 112 0.69 11.11 -1.92
CA CYS A 112 -0.78 11.15 -1.91
C CYS A 112 -1.34 11.17 -0.48
N MET A 113 -0.82 10.34 0.43
CA MET A 113 -1.27 10.37 1.83
C MET A 113 -0.90 11.68 2.53
N ASN A 114 0.29 12.22 2.25
CA ASN A 114 0.71 13.52 2.78
C ASN A 114 -0.20 14.65 2.29
N ASP A 115 -0.48 14.68 0.98
CA ASP A 115 -1.32 15.70 0.35
C ASP A 115 -2.77 15.65 0.84
N ALA A 116 -3.26 14.46 1.20
CA ALA A 116 -4.54 14.25 1.88
C ALA A 116 -4.54 14.70 3.35
N GLY A 117 -3.39 15.11 3.90
CA GLY A 117 -3.27 15.64 5.26
C GLY A 117 -3.14 14.56 6.35
N HIS A 118 -2.84 13.30 6.00
CA HIS A 118 -2.63 12.27 7.01
C HIS A 118 -1.38 12.57 7.85
N GLU A 119 -1.50 12.38 9.16
CA GLU A 119 -0.36 12.52 10.07
C GLU A 119 0.77 11.57 9.71
N LEU A 120 2.00 12.04 9.89
CA LEU A 120 3.18 11.31 9.46
C LEU A 120 3.32 9.94 10.11
N ARG A 121 2.91 9.79 11.39
CA ARG A 121 2.90 8.50 12.09
C ARG A 121 2.03 7.45 11.40
N HIS A 122 0.88 7.85 10.84
CA HIS A 122 -0.01 6.96 10.10
C HIS A 122 0.60 6.57 8.76
N ILE A 123 1.22 7.52 8.05
CA ILE A 123 1.94 7.26 6.81
C ILE A 123 3.09 6.29 7.07
N MET A 124 3.87 6.47 8.14
CA MET A 124 4.95 5.58 8.57
C MET A 124 4.43 4.17 8.82
N TYR A 125 3.36 4.03 9.61
CA TYR A 125 2.73 2.75 9.89
C TYR A 125 2.27 2.05 8.60
N MET A 126 1.52 2.73 7.75
CA MET A 126 0.99 2.16 6.49
C MET A 126 2.11 1.76 5.52
N THR A 127 3.15 2.57 5.41
CA THR A 127 4.27 2.30 4.50
C THR A 127 5.35 1.39 5.11
N GLY A 128 5.32 1.13 6.41
CA GLY A 128 6.34 0.34 7.12
C GLY A 128 7.67 1.05 7.31
N HIS A 129 7.70 2.39 7.32
CA HIS A 129 8.91 3.13 7.68
C HIS A 129 9.05 3.23 9.19
N ARG A 130 10.28 3.08 9.69
CA ARG A 130 10.60 3.17 11.13
C ARG A 130 11.01 4.56 11.57
N ASN A 131 11.42 5.41 10.64
CA ASN A 131 11.86 6.77 10.93
C ASN A 131 11.23 7.77 9.97
N GLU A 132 10.99 8.97 10.50
CA GLU A 132 10.38 10.08 9.79
C GLU A 132 11.30 10.66 8.72
N SER A 133 12.62 10.67 8.95
CA SER A 133 13.61 11.15 7.98
C SER A 133 13.54 10.41 6.63
N SER A 134 13.22 9.10 6.65
CA SER A 134 13.03 8.31 5.43
C SER A 134 11.79 8.71 4.63
N ILE A 135 10.82 9.37 5.26
CA ILE A 135 9.60 9.85 4.59
C ILE A 135 9.77 11.29 4.08
N ARG A 136 10.44 12.15 4.84
CA ARG A 136 10.66 13.56 4.46
C ARG A 136 11.35 13.71 3.10
N SER A 137 12.14 12.73 2.68
CA SER A 137 12.78 12.71 1.35
C SER A 137 11.76 12.68 0.19
N TYR A 138 10.57 12.12 0.40
CA TYR A 138 9.47 12.13 -0.57
C TYR A 138 8.67 13.44 -0.50
N ASN A 139 8.39 13.93 0.71
CA ASN A 139 7.54 15.12 0.96
C ASN A 139 8.33 16.45 0.92
N ARG A 140 9.23 16.64 -0.07
CA ARG A 140 10.06 17.86 -0.14
C ARG A 140 9.25 19.14 -0.38
N HIS A 141 8.04 19.03 -0.90
CA HIS A 141 7.19 20.18 -1.22
C HIS A 141 5.76 19.94 -0.75
N CYS A 142 5.15 20.94 -0.11
CA CYS A 142 3.73 20.93 0.19
C CYS A 142 2.90 21.04 -1.10
N SER A 143 1.77 20.35 -1.13
CA SER A 143 0.79 20.49 -2.21
C SER A 143 0.20 21.90 -2.26
N VAL A 144 -0.35 22.29 -3.42
CA VAL A 144 -1.04 23.58 -3.57
C VAL A 144 -2.21 23.68 -2.57
N GLY A 145 -2.91 22.57 -2.32
CA GLY A 145 -3.99 22.51 -1.33
C GLY A 145 -3.49 22.81 0.08
N GLN A 146 -2.42 22.14 0.51
CA GLN A 146 -1.81 22.39 1.82
C GLN A 146 -1.36 23.85 1.97
N LYS A 147 -0.72 24.43 0.94
CA LYS A 147 -0.31 25.84 0.97
C LYS A 147 -1.49 26.80 1.14
N LYS A 148 -2.62 26.52 0.49
CA LYS A 148 -3.84 27.34 0.62
C LYS A 148 -4.42 27.26 2.04
N ILE A 149 -4.50 26.06 2.61
CA ILE A 149 -4.99 25.83 3.97
C ILE A 149 -4.09 26.52 5.00
N THR A 150 -2.77 26.38 4.88
CA THR A 150 -1.83 27.06 5.77
C THR A 150 -1.96 28.58 5.66
N LYS A 151 -2.11 29.10 4.43
CA LYS A 151 -2.30 30.54 4.23
C LYS A 151 -3.60 31.05 4.85
N SER A 152 -4.73 30.36 4.68
CA SER A 152 -5.99 30.77 5.30
C SER A 152 -5.90 30.73 6.82
N TYR A 153 -5.32 29.68 7.39
CA TYR A 153 -5.13 29.57 8.84
C TYR A 153 -4.30 30.72 9.40
N LEU A 154 -3.18 31.07 8.74
CA LEU A 154 -2.34 32.19 9.16
C LEU A 154 -3.06 33.54 9.06
N VAL A 155 -3.88 33.75 8.04
CA VAL A 155 -4.68 34.99 7.90
C VAL A 155 -5.75 35.08 8.99
N GLU A 156 -6.38 33.96 9.37
CA GLU A 156 -7.45 33.92 10.36
C GLU A 156 -6.95 33.98 11.81
N ASN A 157 -5.77 33.41 12.09
CA ASN A 157 -5.27 33.19 13.46
C ASN A 157 -4.03 34.02 13.81
N CYS A 158 -3.39 34.65 12.82
CA CYS A 158 -2.28 35.56 13.05
C CYS A 158 -2.67 36.93 12.47
N ASN A 159 -3.14 37.83 13.36
CA ASN A 159 -3.33 39.23 13.01
C ASN A 159 -1.95 39.87 12.81
N TRP A 160 -1.58 40.09 11.56
CA TRP A 160 -0.47 40.96 11.16
C TRP A 160 -0.99 42.37 10.95
#